data_AF-A0A7X6XBV7-F1
#
_entry.id   AF-A0A7X6XBV7-F1
#
_cell.length_a   1.000
_cell.length_b   1.000
_cell.length_c   1.000
_cell.angle_alpha   90.00
_cell.angle_beta   90.00
_cell.angle_gamma   90.00
#
_symmetry.space_group_name_H-M   'P 1'
#
loop_
_entity.id
_entity.type
_entity.pdbx_description
1 polymer ?
#
loop_
_entity_poly.entity_id
_entity_poly.type
_entity_poly.pdbx_seq_one_letter_code
_entity_poly.pdbx_strand_id
1 'polypeptide(L)'
;DIKGQENVNIRKKTVRPALIKKAVTVFIVYSLVLLVGTMLLCALHPEVSAIHMLFEAISALATVGVSANLTPSLSRLAQGVLMVLMYVGRIGPLTMFLSVNRPSSKKQVAQYANADILVG
;
A
#
# COMPACT_ATOMS: atom_id res chain seq x y z
N ASP A 1 -18.05 -5.90 -13.47
CA ASP A 1 -17.66 -7.33 -13.55
C ASP A 1 -17.71 -7.89 -14.95
N ILE A 2 -16.56 -8.30 -15.49
CA ILE A 2 -16.37 -8.77 -16.88
C ILE A 2 -16.93 -10.20 -17.11
N LYS A 3 -17.46 -10.85 -16.06
CA LYS A 3 -18.06 -12.20 -16.10
C LYS A 3 -19.52 -12.27 -15.64
N GLY A 4 -20.14 -11.14 -15.26
CA GLY A 4 -21.53 -11.11 -14.82
C GLY A 4 -21.85 -11.94 -13.58
N GLN A 5 -20.84 -12.38 -12.80
CA GLN A 5 -21.04 -13.12 -11.56
C GLN A 5 -20.97 -12.14 -10.39
N GLU A 6 -22.07 -11.99 -9.65
CA GLU A 6 -22.15 -11.11 -8.46
C GLU A 6 -21.19 -11.54 -7.33
N ASN A 7 -20.71 -12.78 -7.37
CA ASN A 7 -19.93 -13.38 -6.30
C ASN A 7 -18.62 -14.00 -6.85
N VAL A 8 -17.49 -13.57 -6.29
CA VAL A 8 -16.17 -14.13 -6.60
C VAL A 8 -16.05 -15.51 -5.95
N ASN A 9 -16.09 -16.56 -6.77
CA ASN A 9 -15.97 -17.94 -6.31
C ASN A 9 -14.57 -18.51 -6.61
N ILE A 10 -13.90 -19.02 -5.58
CA ILE A 10 -12.61 -19.71 -5.70
C ILE A 10 -12.78 -21.15 -5.21
N ARG A 11 -12.51 -22.14 -6.07
CA ARG A 11 -12.49 -23.58 -5.72
C ARG A 11 -13.73 -24.03 -4.92
N LYS A 12 -14.92 -23.62 -5.38
CA LYS A 12 -16.26 -23.84 -4.78
C LYS A 12 -16.52 -23.12 -3.45
N LYS A 13 -15.73 -22.11 -3.08
CA LYS A 13 -15.98 -21.24 -1.92
C LYS A 13 -16.20 -19.79 -2.39
N THR A 14 -17.24 -19.15 -1.86
CA THR A 14 -17.54 -17.75 -2.13
C THR A 14 -16.69 -16.84 -1.25
N VAL A 15 -15.96 -15.92 -1.89
CA VAL A 15 -15.19 -14.89 -1.19
C VAL A 15 -16.14 -13.80 -0.73
N ARG A 16 -16.11 -13.48 0.57
CA ARG A 16 -16.95 -12.41 1.12
C ARG A 16 -16.55 -11.07 0.48
N PRO A 17 -17.50 -10.22 0.06
CA PRO A 17 -17.20 -8.92 -0.55
C PRO A 17 -16.41 -8.00 0.38
N ALA A 18 -16.56 -8.16 1.71
CA ALA A 18 -15.75 -7.44 2.70
C ALA A 18 -14.24 -7.76 2.60
N LEU A 19 -13.86 -8.99 2.20
CA LEU A 19 -12.46 -9.36 2.02
C LEU A 19 -11.87 -8.69 0.76
N ILE A 20 -12.66 -8.60 -0.31
CA ILE A 20 -12.27 -7.94 -1.55
C ILE A 20 -12.03 -6.44 -1.30
N LYS A 21 -12.97 -5.78 -0.61
CA LYS A 21 -12.82 -4.37 -0.21
C LYS A 21 -11.53 -4.15 0.58
N LYS A 22 -11.25 -5.01 1.58
CA LYS A 22 -10.00 -4.94 2.36
C LYS A 22 -8.75 -5.12 1.49
N ALA A 23 -8.75 -6.10 0.59
CA ALA A 23 -7.62 -6.34 -0.30
C ALA A 23 -7.34 -5.16 -1.24
N VAL A 24 -8.40 -4.54 -1.79
CA VAL A 24 -8.28 -3.33 -2.60
C VAL A 24 -7.75 -2.16 -1.78
N THR A 25 -8.25 -1.95 -0.56
CA THR A 25 -7.71 -0.90 0.34
C THR A 25 -6.22 -1.10 0.62
N VAL A 26 -5.80 -2.33 0.92
CA VAL A 26 -4.37 -2.67 1.11
C VAL A 26 -3.57 -2.27 -0.12
N PHE A 27 -4.02 -2.72 -1.29
CA PHE A 27 -3.32 -2.50 -2.55
C PHE A 27 -3.13 -1.01 -2.84
N ILE A 28 -4.19 -0.20 -2.67
CA ILE A 28 -4.12 1.26 -2.85
C ILE A 28 -3.13 1.89 -1.87
N VAL A 29 -3.15 1.49 -0.59
CA VAL A 29 -2.24 2.06 0.41
C VAL A 29 -0.78 1.70 0.11
N TYR A 30 -0.48 0.43 -0.25
CA TYR A 30 0.86 0.03 -0.65
C TYR A 30 1.34 0.79 -1.89
N SER A 31 0.47 0.95 -2.89
CA SER A 31 0.77 1.70 -4.10
C SER A 31 1.11 3.16 -3.79
N LEU A 32 0.34 3.81 -2.91
CA LEU A 32 0.59 5.18 -2.49
C LEU A 32 1.92 5.32 -1.72
N VAL A 33 2.17 4.43 -0.75
CA VAL A 33 3.42 4.43 0.03
C VAL A 33 4.63 4.22 -0.88
N LEU A 34 4.52 3.31 -1.85
CA LEU A 34 5.58 3.05 -2.82
C LEU A 34 5.88 4.31 -3.66
N LEU A 35 4.83 4.97 -4.16
CA LEU A 35 4.97 6.16 -4.99
C LEU A 35 5.61 7.31 -4.21
N VAL A 36 5.16 7.57 -2.98
CA VAL A 36 5.73 8.60 -2.11
C VAL A 36 7.17 8.26 -1.74
N GLY A 37 7.45 7.01 -1.36
CA GLY A 37 8.80 6.55 -1.01
C GLY A 37 9.78 6.69 -2.17
N THR A 38 9.36 6.29 -3.38
CA THR A 38 10.18 6.42 -4.59
C THR A 38 10.44 7.88 -4.94
N MET A 39 9.42 8.76 -4.86
CA MET A 39 9.60 10.20 -5.09
C MET A 39 10.59 10.82 -4.10
N LEU A 40 10.48 10.47 -2.82
CA LEU A 40 11.36 10.98 -1.78
C LEU A 40 12.81 10.51 -1.99
N LEU A 41 13.00 9.26 -2.39
CA LEU A 41 14.31 8.71 -2.73
C LEU A 41 14.92 9.42 -3.95
N CYS A 42 14.17 9.60 -5.02
CA CYS A 42 14.62 10.36 -6.21
C CYS A 42 14.97 11.82 -5.87
N ALA A 43 14.23 12.47 -4.96
CA ALA A 43 14.53 13.83 -4.54
C ALA A 43 15.84 13.92 -3.72
N LEU A 44 16.17 12.88 -2.94
CA LEU A 44 17.39 12.82 -2.13
C LEU A 44 18.63 12.43 -2.95
N HIS A 45 18.45 11.74 -4.08
CA HIS A 45 19.53 11.30 -4.98
C HIS A 45 19.13 11.47 -6.45
N PRO A 46 19.22 12.71 -6.98
CA PRO A 46 18.82 13.00 -8.36
C PRO A 46 19.77 12.40 -9.42
N GLU A 47 20.98 11.97 -9.03
CA GLU A 47 21.97 11.41 -9.95
C GLU A 47 21.71 9.94 -10.31
N VAL A 48 20.84 9.25 -9.58
CA VAL A 48 20.51 7.84 -9.79
C VAL A 48 19.29 7.73 -10.69
N SER A 49 19.31 6.78 -11.65
CA SER A 49 18.15 6.53 -12.52
C SER A 49 16.90 6.16 -11.72
N ALA A 50 15.76 6.77 -12.07
CA ALA A 50 14.48 6.56 -11.41
C ALA A 50 14.05 5.08 -11.38
N ILE A 51 14.43 4.30 -12.41
CA ILE A 51 14.14 2.86 -12.48
C ILE A 51 14.87 2.09 -11.37
N HIS A 52 16.12 2.45 -11.08
CA HIS A 52 16.88 1.80 -10.01
C HIS A 52 16.32 2.18 -8.63
N MET A 53 15.92 3.44 -8.43
CA MET A 53 15.27 3.86 -7.20
C MET A 53 13.92 3.19 -6.96
N LEU A 54 13.12 3.04 -8.02
CA LEU A 54 11.85 2.32 -7.96
C LEU A 54 12.09 0.85 -7.62
N PHE A 55 13.11 0.20 -8.19
CA PHE A 55 13.47 -1.17 -7.85
C PHE A 55 13.85 -1.32 -6.36
N GLU A 56 14.67 -0.41 -5.82
CA GLU A 56 15.03 -0.40 -4.40
C GLU A 56 13.81 -0.17 -3.50
N ALA A 57 12.95 0.80 -3.84
CA ALA A 57 11.74 1.08 -3.08
C ALA A 57 10.78 -0.12 -3.06
N ILE A 58 10.60 -0.80 -4.21
CA ILE A 58 9.79 -2.02 -4.29
C ILE A 58 10.40 -3.13 -3.44
N SER A 59 11.71 -3.36 -3.56
CA SER A 59 12.40 -4.40 -2.81
C SER A 59 12.33 -4.18 -1.30
N ALA A 60 12.50 -2.93 -0.85
CA ALA A 60 12.36 -2.56 0.56
C ALA A 60 10.92 -2.75 1.05
N LEU A 61 9.93 -2.24 0.29
CA LEU A 61 8.52 -2.32 0.67
C LEU A 61 7.97 -3.76 0.66
N ALA A 62 8.41 -4.59 -0.28
CA ALA A 62 8.06 -6.01 -0.32
C ALA A 62 8.97 -6.88 0.56
N THR A 63 9.97 -6.29 1.22
CA THR A 63 10.96 -6.98 2.08
C THR A 63 11.68 -8.12 1.37
N VAL A 64 11.97 -7.97 0.08
CA VAL A 64 12.65 -8.97 -0.75
C VAL A 64 14.14 -9.06 -0.39
N GLY A 65 14.74 -7.94 0.03
CA GLY A 65 16.14 -7.89 0.47
C GLY A 65 17.16 -7.90 -0.66
N VAL A 66 16.72 -7.73 -1.91
CA VAL A 66 17.60 -7.63 -3.09
C VAL A 66 17.83 -6.16 -3.42
N SER A 67 19.09 -5.75 -3.52
CA SER A 67 19.47 -4.37 -3.88
C SER A 67 20.20 -4.38 -5.23
N ALA A 68 20.01 -3.34 -6.02
CA ALA A 68 20.75 -3.09 -7.27
C ALA A 68 22.18 -2.56 -7.00
N ASN A 69 22.78 -2.90 -5.85
CA ASN A 69 24.07 -2.44 -5.36
C ASN A 69 24.18 -0.91 -5.13
N LEU A 70 23.04 -0.23 -4.96
CA LEU A 70 22.96 1.21 -4.68
C LEU A 70 22.82 1.52 -3.18
N THR A 71 22.32 0.57 -2.39
CA THR A 71 22.17 0.71 -0.92
C THR A 71 23.43 1.21 -0.18
N PRO A 72 24.67 0.79 -0.53
CA PRO A 72 25.87 1.30 0.15
C PRO A 72 26.30 2.70 -0.29
N SER A 73 25.89 3.19 -1.46
CA SER A 73 26.21 4.54 -1.95
C SER A 73 25.15 5.58 -1.61
N LEU A 74 24.00 5.15 -1.08
CA LEU A 74 22.91 6.02 -0.63
C LEU A 74 23.29 6.84 0.61
N SER A 75 23.00 8.14 0.56
CA SER A 75 23.12 9.08 1.70
C SER A 75 22.34 8.58 2.92
N ARG A 76 22.81 8.92 4.12
CA ARG A 76 22.22 8.50 5.41
C ARG A 76 20.72 8.78 5.51
N LEU A 77 20.25 9.89 4.91
CA LEU A 77 18.83 10.24 4.86
C LEU A 77 18.01 9.25 4.02
N ALA A 78 18.53 8.84 2.86
CA ALA A 78 17.85 7.90 1.98
C ALA A 78 17.82 6.47 2.55
N GLN A 79 18.88 6.07 3.27
CA GLN A 79 18.89 4.84 4.07
C GLN A 79 17.81 4.85 5.17
N GLY A 80 17.60 6.00 5.83
CA GLY A 80 16.51 6.16 6.79
C GLY A 80 15.13 5.95 6.16
N VAL A 81 14.90 6.48 4.96
CA VAL A 81 13.65 6.26 4.21
C VAL A 81 13.46 4.78 3.85
N LEU A 82 14.52 4.10 3.41
CA LEU A 82 14.47 2.65 3.12
C LEU A 82 14.16 1.80 4.37
N MET A 83 14.73 2.14 5.52
CA MET A 83 14.41 1.46 6.78
C MET A 83 12.91 1.60 7.14
N VAL A 84 12.35 2.80 6.96
CA VAL A 84 10.91 3.04 7.19
C VAL A 84 10.06 2.23 6.19
N LEU A 85 10.45 2.21 4.91
CA LEU A 85 9.77 1.41 3.89
C LEU A 85 9.77 -0.09 4.23
N MET A 86 10.90 -0.63 4.70
CA MET A 86 10.98 -2.03 5.16
C MET A 86 10.10 -2.31 6.38
N TYR A 87 10.08 -1.39 7.34
CA TYR A 87 9.25 -1.52 8.54
C TYR A 87 7.75 -1.54 8.19
N VAL A 88 7.30 -0.60 7.34
CA VAL A 88 5.93 -0.54 6.84
C VAL A 88 5.59 -1.77 6.01
N GLY A 89 6.52 -2.20 5.15
CA GLY A 89 6.39 -3.40 4.33
C GLY A 89 6.14 -4.66 5.15
N ARG A 90 6.90 -4.84 6.24
CA ARG A 90 6.84 -6.01 7.11
C ARG A 90 5.62 -6.05 8.03
N ILE A 91 5.26 -4.92 8.65
CA ILE A 91 4.11 -4.84 9.58
C ILE A 91 2.79 -4.84 8.83
N GLY A 92 2.81 -4.32 7.61
CA GLY A 92 1.62 -4.15 6.79
C GLY A 92 0.85 -2.89 7.18
N PRO A 93 0.46 -2.06 6.21
CA PRO A 93 -0.30 -0.84 6.44
C PRO A 93 -1.68 -1.11 7.07
N LEU A 94 -2.29 -2.28 6.84
CA LEU A 94 -3.53 -2.67 7.52
C LEU A 94 -3.35 -2.81 9.03
N THR A 95 -2.28 -3.48 9.47
CA THR A 95 -2.00 -3.68 10.89
C THR A 95 -1.70 -2.34 11.56
N MET A 96 -0.96 -1.47 10.88
CA MET A 96 -0.67 -0.11 11.34
C MET A 96 -1.96 0.71 11.46
N PHE A 97 -2.84 0.66 10.46
CA PHE A 97 -4.14 1.32 10.51
C PHE A 97 -5.01 0.80 11.65
N LEU A 98 -5.08 -0.53 11.86
CA LEU A 98 -5.87 -1.13 12.94
C LEU A 98 -5.30 -0.82 14.33
N SER A 99 -3.99 -0.64 14.46
CA SER A 99 -3.34 -0.26 15.72
C SER A 99 -3.59 1.21 16.06
N VAL A 100 -3.60 2.09 15.06
CA VAL A 100 -3.85 3.53 15.23
C VAL A 100 -5.35 3.83 15.37
N ASN A 101 -6.21 3.13 14.62
CA ASN A 101 -7.67 3.25 14.79
C ASN A 101 -8.12 2.47 16.02
N ARG A 102 -8.26 3.17 17.15
CA ARG A 102 -9.16 2.71 18.20
C ARG A 102 -10.56 2.61 17.58
N PRO A 103 -11.23 1.44 17.63
CA PRO A 103 -12.60 1.34 17.14
C PRO A 103 -13.45 2.26 18.01
N SER A 104 -13.76 3.45 17.50
CA SER A 104 -14.81 4.28 18.07
C SER A 104 -16.11 3.54 17.78
N SER A 105 -16.54 2.75 18.75
CA SER A 105 -17.81 2.02 18.76
C SER A 105 -18.99 2.99 18.88
N LYS A 106 -19.03 4.03 18.04
CA LYS A 106 -20.27 4.73 17.76
C LYS A 106 -20.93 3.99 16.61
N LYS A 107 -21.79 3.03 16.95
CA LYS A 107 -22.78 2.52 15.99
C LYS A 107 -23.48 3.74 15.38
N GLN A 108 -23.26 4.03 14.11
CA GLN A 108 -24.03 5.04 13.41
C GLN A 108 -25.45 4.51 13.31
N VAL A 109 -26.33 5.01 14.19
CA VAL A 109 -27.76 4.65 14.23
C VAL A 109 -28.55 5.43 13.16
N ALA A 110 -27.96 6.50 12.61
CA ALA A 110 -28.54 7.30 11.54
C ALA A 110 -27.91 6.93 10.19
N GLN A 111 -28.73 6.40 9.27
CA GLN A 111 -28.36 6.19 7.88
C GLN A 111 -28.74 7.45 7.09
N TYR A 112 -27.76 8.08 6.46
CA TYR A 112 -27.99 9.26 5.61
C TYR A 112 -28.66 8.85 4.29
N ALA A 113 -29.45 9.75 3.69
CA ALA A 113 -30.09 9.53 2.40
C ALA A 113 -29.05 9.26 1.32
N ASN A 114 -29.31 8.28 0.44
CA ASN A 114 -28.41 7.97 -0.67
C ASN A 114 -28.35 9.16 -1.62
N ALA A 115 -27.14 9.64 -1.91
CA ALA A 115 -26.89 10.62 -2.95
C ALA A 115 -26.28 9.89 -4.15
N ASP A 116 -26.96 9.94 -5.31
CA ASP A 116 -26.39 9.49 -6.57
C ASP A 116 -25.35 10.52 -7.02
N ILE A 117 -24.08 10.23 -6.74
CA ILE A 117 -22.96 11.01 -7.23
C ILE A 117 -22.56 10.40 -8.57
N LEU A 118 -22.78 11.15 -9.64
CA LEU A 118 -22.34 10.75 -10.98
C LEU A 118 -20.80 10.77 -11.02
N VAL A 119 -20.18 9.60 -11.11
CA VAL A 119 -18.74 9.47 -11.36
C VAL A 119 -18.60 8.94 -12.78
N GLY A 120 -18.06 9.78 -13.66
CA GLY A 120 -17.85 9.49 -15.09
C GLY A 120 -16.67 8.55 -15.35
#